data_AF-A0A0F9B662-F1
#
_entry.id   AF-A0A0F9B662-F1
#
_cell.length_a   1.000
_cell.length_b   1.000
_cell.length_c   1.000
_cell.angle_alpha   90.00
_cell.angle_beta   90.00
_cell.angle_gamma   90.00
#
_symmetry.space_group_name_H-M   'P 1'
#
loop_
_entity.id
_entity.type
_entity.pdbx_description
1 polymer ?
#
loop_
_entity_poly.entity_id
_entity_poly.type
_entity_poly.pdbx_seq_one_letter_code
_entity_poly.pdbx_strand_id
1 'polypeptide(L)'
;RSHYWVFARKRKQALLHSKTITGATQMNPVVITSVAHGFANGDEIRIEDILGMTELNGNKYLVASQVADSFSLNDFDGTTIDGTGFTAYTSAGKVKPFSFGYADTYTFPSDYLKLHYIGNDAISDYKRKYEIQGNQVLLNNSGASTLSVGYIKDETDVTRFDPLFIILFAAELAENMAFKWTLKNSVIKRLEGILERRRAEARSVNGQDRPPVRYERSKFISARRRLRNDAGVNTIFDF
;
A
#
# COMPACT_ATOMS: atom_id res chain seq x y z
N ARG A 1 -13.02 26.35 11.28
CA ARG A 1 -13.54 25.00 11.62
C ARG A 1 -12.90 24.02 10.66
N SER A 2 -12.34 22.93 11.18
CA SER A 2 -11.65 21.91 10.39
C SER A 2 -12.64 21.18 9.48
N HIS A 3 -12.86 21.71 8.27
CA HIS A 3 -13.57 21.02 7.19
C HIS A 3 -12.58 20.58 6.15
N TYR A 4 -12.43 19.27 6.10
CA TYR A 4 -12.21 18.56 4.86
C TYR A 4 -12.98 17.24 5.02
N TRP A 5 -13.41 16.67 3.92
CA TRP A 5 -13.67 15.24 3.79
C TRP A 5 -12.36 14.45 4.04
N VAL A 6 -11.83 14.56 5.26
CA VAL A 6 -10.56 14.05 5.79
C VAL A 6 -10.80 13.26 7.07
N PHE A 7 -12.05 13.16 7.56
CA PHE A 7 -12.35 12.28 8.71
C PHE A 7 -11.85 10.85 8.45
N ALA A 8 -12.03 10.37 7.22
CA ALA A 8 -11.50 9.09 6.78
C ALA A 8 -10.10 9.21 6.15
N ARG A 9 -9.50 10.40 5.95
CA ARG A 9 -8.13 10.46 5.41
C ARG A 9 -7.13 10.41 6.56
N LYS A 10 -6.29 9.37 6.56
CA LYS A 10 -5.23 9.16 7.55
C LYS A 10 -3.86 9.19 6.88
N ARG A 11 -2.86 9.61 7.65
CA ARG A 11 -1.44 9.47 7.31
C ARG A 11 -0.83 8.50 8.30
N LYS A 12 -0.20 7.45 7.80
CA LYS A 12 0.51 6.47 8.64
C LYS A 12 1.68 5.90 7.85
N GLN A 13 2.61 5.28 8.56
CA GLN A 13 3.63 4.46 7.95
C GLN A 13 3.09 3.06 7.70
N ALA A 14 3.22 2.58 6.47
CA ALA A 14 3.15 1.16 6.15
C ALA A 14 4.51 0.51 6.50
N LEU A 15 4.48 -0.75 6.91
CA LEU A 15 5.67 -1.46 7.40
C LEU A 15 6.23 -2.38 6.32
N LEU A 16 7.57 -2.39 6.20
CA LEU A 16 8.27 -3.24 5.25
C LEU A 16 8.04 -4.71 5.60
N HIS A 17 7.76 -5.52 4.60
CA HIS A 17 7.51 -6.95 4.74
C HIS A 17 8.80 -7.79 4.80
N SER A 18 9.96 -7.16 4.63
CA SER A 18 11.25 -7.79 4.89
C SER A 18 11.42 -8.13 6.36
N LYS A 19 12.02 -9.26 6.67
CA LYS A 19 12.32 -9.70 8.03
C LYS A 19 13.82 -9.85 8.22
N THR A 20 14.30 -9.51 9.40
CA THR A 20 15.71 -9.66 9.76
C THR A 20 16.01 -11.13 10.04
N ILE A 21 17.13 -11.62 9.54
CA ILE A 21 17.67 -12.92 9.88
C ILE A 21 18.54 -12.76 11.12
N THR A 22 18.35 -13.62 12.11
CA THR A 22 19.14 -13.62 13.36
C THR A 22 20.04 -14.84 13.48
N GLY A 23 19.83 -15.85 12.64
CA GLY A 23 20.66 -17.06 12.60
C GLY A 23 20.40 -17.87 11.34
N ALA A 24 21.39 -18.65 10.93
CA ALA A 24 21.26 -19.66 9.89
C ALA A 24 22.11 -20.89 10.24
N THR A 25 21.62 -22.08 9.95
CA THR A 25 22.27 -23.35 10.31
C THR A 25 23.09 -23.91 9.15
N GLN A 26 24.30 -24.41 9.45
CA GLN A 26 25.22 -25.01 8.48
C GLN A 26 24.94 -26.51 8.35
N MET A 27 23.71 -26.83 7.96
CA MET A 27 23.19 -28.20 7.89
C MET A 27 22.44 -28.42 6.58
N ASN A 28 22.03 -29.67 6.33
CA ASN A 28 21.09 -30.03 5.28
C ASN A 28 19.80 -30.56 5.93
N PRO A 29 18.69 -29.81 5.92
CA PRO A 29 18.48 -28.51 5.26
C PRO A 29 19.09 -27.31 6.02
N VAL A 30 19.31 -26.21 5.30
CA VAL A 30 19.54 -24.88 5.88
C VAL A 30 18.25 -24.37 6.53
N VAL A 31 18.30 -24.15 7.84
CA VAL A 31 17.25 -23.49 8.63
C VAL A 31 17.65 -22.06 8.95
N ILE A 32 16.78 -21.11 8.58
CA ILE A 32 16.89 -19.69 8.87
C ILE A 32 16.08 -19.37 10.13
N THR A 33 16.68 -18.63 11.05
CA THR A 33 16.01 -18.06 12.23
C THR A 33 15.63 -16.61 11.93
N SER A 34 14.34 -16.31 12.01
CA SER A 34 13.78 -14.97 11.81
C SER A 34 12.49 -14.84 12.61
N VAL A 35 12.53 -14.05 13.69
CA VAL A 35 11.43 -13.94 14.66
C VAL A 35 10.18 -13.33 14.00
N ALA A 36 9.03 -13.96 14.24
CA ALA A 36 7.72 -13.53 13.72
C ALA A 36 7.76 -13.16 12.23
N HIS A 37 8.33 -14.05 11.41
CA HIS A 37 8.56 -13.78 10.00
C HIS A 37 7.26 -13.63 9.20
N GLY A 38 6.22 -14.37 9.56
CA GLY A 38 4.88 -14.24 8.94
C GLY A 38 4.74 -14.83 7.54
N PHE A 39 5.82 -15.38 6.97
CA PHE A 39 5.76 -16.23 5.77
C PHE A 39 4.97 -17.52 6.02
N ALA A 40 4.49 -18.13 4.94
CA ALA A 40 3.83 -19.42 4.84
C ALA A 40 4.71 -20.44 4.09
N ASN A 41 4.50 -21.75 4.32
CA ASN A 41 5.15 -22.78 3.50
C ASN A 41 4.73 -22.63 2.03
N GLY A 42 5.71 -22.66 1.11
CA GLY A 42 5.51 -22.43 -0.32
C GLY A 42 5.66 -20.97 -0.74
N ASP A 43 5.85 -20.02 0.18
CA ASP A 43 6.14 -18.64 -0.17
C ASP A 43 7.52 -18.52 -0.86
N GLU A 44 7.56 -17.78 -1.96
CA GLU A 44 8.81 -17.40 -2.61
C GLU A 44 9.48 -16.25 -1.86
N ILE A 45 10.74 -16.43 -1.49
CA ILE A 45 11.52 -15.45 -0.74
C ILE A 45 12.89 -15.22 -1.38
N ARG A 46 13.49 -14.07 -1.05
CA ARG A 46 14.86 -13.71 -1.41
C ARG A 46 15.65 -13.35 -0.17
N ILE A 47 16.89 -13.83 -0.08
CA ILE A 47 17.83 -13.48 1.00
C ILE A 47 18.84 -12.46 0.49
N GLU A 48 19.08 -11.41 1.27
CA GLU A 48 20.02 -10.33 0.97
C GLU A 48 20.79 -9.92 2.24
N ASP A 49 21.94 -9.28 2.07
CA ASP A 49 22.76 -8.70 3.14
C ASP A 49 23.18 -9.66 4.28
N ILE A 50 23.23 -10.98 4.06
CA ILE A 50 23.72 -11.94 5.07
C ILE A 50 25.24 -11.92 5.15
N LEU A 51 25.80 -11.94 6.37
CA LEU A 51 27.23 -12.05 6.61
C LEU A 51 27.54 -13.46 7.15
N GLY A 52 28.40 -14.19 6.44
CA GLY A 52 28.52 -15.65 6.62
C GLY A 52 27.31 -16.36 6.00
N MET A 53 27.52 -17.53 5.38
CA MET A 53 26.58 -18.12 4.41
C MET A 53 26.25 -17.18 3.24
N THR A 54 27.25 -16.43 2.76
CA THR A 54 27.10 -15.46 1.66
C THR A 54 26.62 -16.09 0.35
N GLU A 55 26.79 -17.41 0.22
CA GLU A 55 26.26 -18.25 -0.84
C GLU A 55 24.73 -18.14 -0.97
N LEU A 56 24.04 -17.75 0.11
CA LEU A 56 22.60 -17.53 0.10
C LEU A 56 22.17 -16.19 -0.52
N ASN A 57 23.06 -15.18 -0.53
CA ASN A 57 22.72 -13.82 -0.94
C ASN A 57 22.35 -13.74 -2.42
N GLY A 58 21.27 -13.03 -2.71
CA GLY A 58 20.82 -12.73 -4.07
C GLY A 58 19.97 -13.81 -4.72
N ASN A 59 19.97 -15.02 -4.15
CA ASN A 59 19.20 -16.17 -4.62
C ASN A 59 17.76 -16.17 -4.10
N LYS A 60 16.90 -16.93 -4.77
CA LYS A 60 15.50 -17.14 -4.40
C LYS A 60 15.30 -18.54 -3.86
N TYR A 61 14.40 -18.68 -2.90
CA TYR A 61 14.09 -19.93 -2.22
C TYR A 61 12.59 -20.05 -1.96
N LEU A 62 12.13 -21.27 -1.75
CA LEU A 62 10.81 -21.56 -1.20
C LEU A 62 10.92 -21.78 0.31
N VAL A 63 9.98 -21.20 1.05
CA VAL A 63 9.82 -21.43 2.49
C VAL A 63 9.28 -22.85 2.72
N ALA A 64 9.96 -23.62 3.56
CA ALA A 64 9.54 -24.96 3.95
C ALA A 64 9.65 -25.15 5.47
N SER A 65 8.98 -26.18 5.99
CA SER A 65 9.00 -26.59 7.40
C SER A 65 8.88 -25.43 8.39
N GLN A 66 8.03 -24.45 8.10
CA GLN A 66 7.94 -23.25 8.91
C GLN A 66 7.42 -23.53 10.33
N VAL A 67 7.92 -22.73 11.26
CA VAL A 67 7.39 -22.55 12.60
C VAL A 67 7.30 -21.04 12.89
N ALA A 68 7.08 -20.60 14.12
CA ALA A 68 6.84 -19.18 14.42
C ALA A 68 8.06 -18.27 14.14
N ASP A 69 9.26 -18.78 14.39
CA ASP A 69 10.51 -17.99 14.39
C ASP A 69 11.61 -18.57 13.50
N SER A 70 11.30 -19.60 12.72
CA SER A 70 12.25 -20.22 11.79
C SER A 70 11.56 -20.98 10.66
N PHE A 71 12.31 -21.18 9.58
CA PHE A 71 11.89 -21.93 8.41
C PHE A 71 13.11 -22.53 7.70
N SER A 72 12.92 -23.62 6.96
CA SER A 72 13.95 -24.20 6.09
C SER A 72 13.85 -23.67 4.67
N LEU A 73 14.97 -23.71 3.95
CA LEU A 73 15.04 -23.31 2.54
C LEU A 73 14.97 -24.52 1.62
N ASN A 74 14.08 -24.45 0.64
CA ASN A 74 14.04 -25.36 -0.50
C ASN A 74 14.29 -24.60 -1.80
N ASP A 75 14.77 -25.31 -2.81
CA ASP A 75 14.76 -24.84 -4.21
C ASP A 75 13.36 -24.95 -4.81
N PHE A 76 13.15 -24.39 -6.00
CA PHE A 76 11.87 -24.42 -6.73
C PHE A 76 11.41 -25.82 -7.12
N ASP A 77 12.35 -26.77 -7.21
CA ASP A 77 12.05 -28.19 -7.43
C ASP A 77 11.65 -28.92 -6.13
N GLY A 78 11.61 -28.22 -4.99
CA GLY A 78 11.24 -28.77 -3.68
C GLY A 78 12.37 -29.49 -2.94
N THR A 79 13.58 -29.50 -3.51
CA THR A 79 14.78 -30.09 -2.87
C THR A 79 15.31 -29.17 -1.78
N THR A 80 15.78 -29.72 -0.66
CA THR A 80 16.36 -28.95 0.43
C THR A 80 17.68 -28.32 0.04
N ILE A 81 17.94 -27.09 0.51
CA ILE A 81 19.25 -26.45 0.35
C ILE A 81 20.25 -27.05 1.33
N ASP A 82 21.34 -27.61 0.81
CA ASP A 82 22.45 -28.15 1.61
C ASP A 82 23.45 -27.04 1.96
N GLY A 83 23.52 -26.69 3.25
CA GLY A 83 24.44 -25.67 3.76
C GLY A 83 25.70 -26.22 4.42
N THR A 84 25.94 -27.53 4.40
CA THR A 84 27.08 -28.16 5.10
C THR A 84 28.44 -27.64 4.62
N GLY A 85 28.52 -27.26 3.34
CA GLY A 85 29.72 -26.67 2.72
C GLY A 85 29.80 -25.15 2.79
N PHE A 86 28.79 -24.46 3.31
CA PHE A 86 28.76 -22.99 3.31
C PHE A 86 29.66 -22.43 4.40
N THR A 87 30.04 -21.16 4.28
CA THR A 87 30.66 -20.45 5.40
C THR A 87 29.70 -20.38 6.59
N ALA A 88 30.20 -20.44 7.83
CA ALA A 88 29.34 -20.31 9.00
C ALA A 88 28.66 -18.93 9.05
N TYR A 89 27.38 -18.87 9.43
CA TYR A 89 26.68 -17.62 9.64
C TYR A 89 27.37 -16.80 10.74
N THR A 90 27.49 -15.49 10.53
CA THR A 90 28.07 -14.57 11.51
C THR A 90 27.06 -13.57 12.02
N SER A 91 26.39 -12.81 11.14
CA SER A 91 25.41 -11.78 11.51
C SER A 91 24.62 -11.27 10.30
N ALA A 92 23.71 -10.32 10.54
CA ALA A 92 22.93 -9.62 9.53
C ALA A 92 22.05 -10.56 8.68
N GLY A 93 21.62 -10.09 7.52
CA GLY A 93 20.68 -10.79 6.66
C GLY A 93 19.27 -10.26 6.75
N LYS A 94 18.63 -10.16 5.59
CA LYS A 94 17.22 -9.85 5.43
C LYS A 94 16.62 -10.90 4.50
N VAL A 95 15.46 -11.39 4.87
CA VAL A 95 14.59 -12.17 4.00
C VAL A 95 13.45 -11.27 3.54
N LYS A 96 13.14 -11.29 2.25
CA LYS A 96 12.07 -10.49 1.64
C LYS A 96 11.14 -11.41 0.86
N PRO A 97 9.83 -11.13 0.83
CA PRO A 97 8.95 -11.81 -0.12
C PRO A 97 9.42 -11.50 -1.54
N PHE A 98 9.31 -12.47 -2.44
CA PHE A 98 9.57 -12.22 -3.84
C PHE A 98 8.51 -11.27 -4.41
N SER A 99 8.96 -10.24 -5.10
CA SER A 99 8.09 -9.24 -5.71
C SER A 99 8.61 -8.92 -7.11
N PHE A 100 7.74 -9.08 -8.12
CA PHE A 100 8.11 -8.93 -9.51
C PHE A 100 8.29 -7.44 -9.85
N GLY A 101 9.48 -7.05 -10.33
CA GLY A 101 9.78 -5.67 -10.74
C GLY A 101 9.95 -4.66 -9.60
N TYR A 102 9.69 -5.05 -8.34
CA TYR A 102 9.87 -4.21 -7.16
C TYR A 102 10.66 -4.94 -6.06
N ALA A 103 11.57 -4.23 -5.41
CA ALA A 103 12.45 -4.77 -4.38
C ALA A 103 11.84 -4.75 -2.98
N ASP A 104 10.89 -3.85 -2.71
CA ASP A 104 10.31 -3.65 -1.39
C ASP A 104 8.78 -3.81 -1.42
N THR A 105 8.26 -4.55 -0.44
CA THR A 105 6.83 -4.77 -0.26
C THR A 105 6.43 -4.26 1.13
N TYR A 106 5.33 -3.52 1.23
CA TYR A 106 4.84 -2.95 2.49
C TYR A 106 3.40 -3.37 2.76
N THR A 107 3.08 -3.71 4.01
CA THR A 107 1.71 -4.02 4.42
C THR A 107 0.96 -2.74 4.81
N PHE A 108 -0.25 -2.57 4.29
CA PHE A 108 -1.10 -1.44 4.69
C PHE A 108 -1.62 -1.58 6.13
N PRO A 109 -1.96 -0.47 6.80
CA PRO A 109 -2.67 -0.50 8.07
C PRO A 109 -3.98 -1.29 7.99
N SER A 110 -4.42 -1.91 9.09
CA SER A 110 -5.64 -2.74 9.12
C SER A 110 -6.93 -1.96 8.85
N ASP A 111 -6.92 -0.64 9.07
CA ASP A 111 -8.03 0.26 8.78
C ASP A 111 -7.97 0.81 7.34
N TYR A 112 -7.13 0.29 6.45
CA TYR A 112 -7.00 0.78 5.09
C TYR A 112 -8.20 0.41 4.19
N LEU A 113 -8.80 1.41 3.53
CA LEU A 113 -9.81 1.22 2.49
C LEU A 113 -9.32 1.57 1.09
N LYS A 114 -8.61 2.70 0.95
CA LYS A 114 -8.18 3.18 -0.37
C LYS A 114 -6.95 4.08 -0.30
N LEU A 115 -5.97 3.81 -1.16
CA LEU A 115 -4.78 4.66 -1.27
C LEU A 115 -5.15 6.04 -1.83
N HIS A 116 -4.59 7.08 -1.22
CA HIS A 116 -4.69 8.44 -1.74
C HIS A 116 -3.36 8.92 -2.33
N TYR A 117 -2.24 8.69 -1.63
CA TYR A 117 -0.88 8.95 -2.12
C TYR A 117 0.16 8.20 -1.29
N ILE A 118 1.34 7.99 -1.87
CA ILE A 118 2.52 7.43 -1.19
C ILE A 118 3.58 8.53 -1.16
N GLY A 119 4.18 8.80 0.00
CA GLY A 119 5.13 9.89 0.23
C GLY A 119 4.66 10.80 1.37
N ASN A 120 5.37 11.91 1.58
CA ASN A 120 5.05 12.83 2.68
C ASN A 120 3.91 13.80 2.31
N ASP A 121 3.72 14.08 1.02
CA ASP A 121 2.68 15.00 0.55
C ASP A 121 2.04 14.53 -0.77
N ALA A 122 0.75 14.83 -0.95
CA ALA A 122 0.01 14.42 -2.15
C ALA A 122 0.37 15.24 -3.40
N ILE A 123 1.06 16.37 -3.24
CA ILE A 123 1.29 17.34 -4.32
C ILE A 123 2.75 17.37 -4.74
N SER A 124 3.66 17.44 -3.77
CA SER A 124 5.08 17.74 -4.01
C SER A 124 6.01 16.54 -3.83
N ASP A 125 5.74 15.69 -2.85
CA ASP A 125 6.58 14.56 -2.47
C ASP A 125 5.77 13.27 -2.47
N TYR A 126 5.55 12.73 -3.66
CA TYR A 126 4.83 11.47 -3.86
C TYR A 126 5.49 10.53 -4.85
N LYS A 127 5.35 9.23 -4.58
CA LYS A 127 5.79 8.14 -5.45
C LYS A 127 4.65 7.70 -6.37
N ARG A 128 4.94 7.61 -7.67
CA ARG A 128 3.99 7.16 -8.70
C ARG A 128 4.23 5.74 -9.21
N LYS A 129 5.46 5.22 -9.02
CA LYS A 129 5.83 3.86 -9.44
C LYS A 129 5.61 2.92 -8.25
N TYR A 130 4.46 2.29 -8.24
CA TYR A 130 4.09 1.28 -7.25
C TYR A 130 3.03 0.36 -7.86
N GLU A 131 2.89 -0.82 -7.26
CA GLU A 131 1.81 -1.75 -7.55
C GLU A 131 1.10 -2.11 -6.23
N ILE A 132 -0.19 -2.37 -6.30
CA ILE A 132 -0.98 -2.82 -5.14
C ILE A 132 -1.41 -4.25 -5.42
N GLN A 133 -1.03 -5.16 -4.52
CA GLN A 133 -1.42 -6.56 -4.58
C GLN A 133 -2.04 -6.95 -3.23
N GLY A 134 -3.32 -7.31 -3.24
CA GLY A 134 -4.06 -7.58 -2.00
C GLY A 134 -4.01 -6.40 -1.03
N ASN A 135 -3.56 -6.66 0.21
CA ASN A 135 -3.39 -5.65 1.26
C ASN A 135 -1.94 -5.11 1.36
N GLN A 136 -1.19 -5.18 0.27
CA GLN A 136 0.22 -4.78 0.22
C GLN A 136 0.49 -3.82 -0.93
N VAL A 137 1.55 -3.03 -0.77
CA VAL A 137 2.07 -2.12 -1.79
C VAL A 137 3.53 -2.42 -2.09
N LEU A 138 3.80 -2.61 -3.37
CA LEU A 138 5.09 -3.00 -3.92
C LEU A 138 5.71 -1.77 -4.57
N LEU A 139 6.92 -1.40 -4.16
CA LEU A 139 7.69 -0.31 -4.76
C LEU A 139 9.18 -0.41 -4.45
N ASN A 140 10.01 0.44 -5.05
CA ASN A 140 11.43 0.54 -4.70
C ASN A 140 11.63 1.70 -3.71
N ASN A 141 11.98 1.36 -2.46
CA ASN A 141 12.22 2.32 -1.38
C ASN A 141 13.56 2.07 -0.67
N SER A 142 14.49 1.43 -1.36
CA SER A 142 15.85 1.17 -0.88
C SER A 142 15.88 0.41 0.45
N GLY A 143 14.93 -0.49 0.69
CA GLY A 143 14.89 -1.30 1.91
C GLY A 143 14.56 -0.52 3.19
N ALA A 144 14.00 0.68 3.10
CA ALA A 144 13.59 1.43 4.29
C ALA A 144 12.47 0.69 5.04
N SER A 145 12.57 0.59 6.37
CA SER A 145 11.63 -0.18 7.21
C SER A 145 10.19 0.36 7.19
N THR A 146 10.00 1.62 6.78
CA THR A 146 8.72 2.31 6.82
C THR A 146 8.44 3.08 5.52
N LEU A 147 7.16 3.16 5.14
CA LEU A 147 6.69 3.91 3.98
C LEU A 147 5.57 4.87 4.40
N SER A 148 5.80 6.18 4.26
CA SER A 148 4.76 7.20 4.48
C SER A 148 3.65 7.06 3.44
N VAL A 149 2.41 6.86 3.89
CA VAL A 149 1.23 6.77 3.03
C VAL A 149 0.10 7.64 3.56
N GLY A 150 -0.62 8.28 2.63
CA GLY A 150 -1.93 8.85 2.86
C GLY A 150 -3.01 7.97 2.24
N TYR A 151 -4.02 7.61 3.03
CA TYR A 151 -5.08 6.71 2.60
C TYR A 151 -6.42 7.12 3.21
N ILE A 152 -7.49 6.62 2.62
CA ILE A 152 -8.83 6.59 3.19
C ILE A 152 -8.90 5.37 4.11
N LYS A 153 -9.24 5.59 5.37
CA LYS A 153 -9.40 4.60 6.42
C LYS A 153 -10.87 4.25 6.63
N ASP A 154 -11.09 3.08 7.20
CA ASP A 154 -12.36 2.70 7.79
C ASP A 154 -12.56 3.46 9.11
N GLU A 155 -13.63 4.23 9.20
CA GLU A 155 -13.96 5.06 10.36
C GLU A 155 -15.26 4.54 10.96
N THR A 156 -15.16 3.96 12.16
CA THR A 156 -16.30 3.39 12.87
C THR A 156 -17.01 4.41 13.76
N ASP A 157 -16.35 5.52 14.09
CA ASP A 157 -16.94 6.58 14.91
C ASP A 157 -17.77 7.54 14.04
N VAL A 158 -19.09 7.35 14.08
CA VAL A 158 -20.06 8.17 13.33
C VAL A 158 -19.95 9.66 13.68
N THR A 159 -19.51 10.02 14.89
CA THR A 159 -19.42 11.42 15.32
C THR A 159 -18.30 12.20 14.63
N ARG A 160 -17.36 11.49 13.99
CA ARG A 160 -16.27 12.09 13.19
C ARG A 160 -16.74 12.58 11.83
N PHE A 161 -17.89 12.10 11.36
CA PHE A 161 -18.44 12.47 10.08
C PHE A 161 -19.17 13.81 10.16
N ASP A 162 -19.22 14.50 9.03
CA ASP A 162 -19.99 15.74 8.92
C ASP A 162 -21.49 15.45 9.19
N PRO A 163 -22.18 16.24 10.03
CA PRO A 163 -23.61 16.04 10.30
C PRO A 163 -24.49 15.98 9.03
N LEU A 164 -24.15 16.77 8.01
CA LEU A 164 -24.86 16.78 6.74
C LEU A 164 -24.60 15.50 5.94
N PHE A 165 -23.38 14.96 6.00
CA PHE A 165 -23.06 13.66 5.43
C PHE A 165 -23.87 12.54 6.11
N ILE A 166 -23.95 12.54 7.44
CA ILE A 166 -24.71 11.54 8.20
C ILE A 166 -26.18 11.54 7.77
N ILE A 167 -26.80 12.72 7.66
CA ILE A 167 -28.19 12.87 7.23
C ILE A 167 -28.37 12.38 5.79
N LEU A 168 -27.47 12.76 4.89
CA LEU A 168 -27.52 12.37 3.49
C LEU A 168 -27.39 10.85 3.33
N PHE A 169 -26.38 10.25 3.98
CA PHE A 169 -26.13 8.81 3.95
C PHE A 169 -27.30 8.02 4.53
N ALA A 170 -27.86 8.47 5.66
CA ALA A 170 -29.05 7.85 6.24
C ALA A 170 -30.27 7.92 5.29
N ALA A 171 -30.45 9.03 4.58
CA ALA A 171 -31.52 9.16 3.60
C ALA A 171 -31.33 8.24 2.39
N GLU A 172 -30.09 8.08 1.89
CA GLU A 172 -29.78 7.15 0.78
C GLU A 172 -30.00 5.70 1.20
N LEU A 173 -29.59 5.35 2.41
CA LEU A 173 -29.80 4.02 2.97
C LEU A 173 -31.31 3.74 3.16
N ALA A 174 -32.07 4.73 3.65
CA ALA A 174 -33.51 4.63 3.81
C ALA A 174 -34.23 4.45 2.47
N GLU A 175 -33.85 5.18 1.41
CA GLU A 175 -34.43 5.05 0.07
C GLU A 175 -34.19 3.66 -0.52
N ASN A 176 -32.95 3.17 -0.46
CA ASN A 176 -32.58 1.83 -0.94
C ASN A 176 -33.36 0.69 -0.26
N MET A 177 -33.76 0.89 0.99
CA MET A 177 -34.54 -0.10 1.74
C MET A 177 -36.05 0.17 1.70
N ALA A 178 -36.50 1.38 1.42
CA ALA A 178 -37.89 1.81 1.63
C ALA A 178 -38.92 0.90 0.93
N PHE A 179 -38.68 0.51 -0.32
CA PHE A 179 -39.61 -0.35 -1.05
C PHE A 179 -39.77 -1.72 -0.38
N LYS A 180 -38.65 -2.33 0.03
CA LYS A 180 -38.62 -3.67 0.61
C LYS A 180 -39.46 -3.76 1.89
N TRP A 181 -39.48 -2.70 2.68
CA TRP A 181 -40.17 -2.67 3.98
C TRP A 181 -41.58 -2.10 3.90
N THR A 182 -41.81 -1.11 3.04
CA THR A 182 -43.09 -0.39 3.00
C THR A 182 -44.02 -0.83 1.89
N LEU A 183 -43.48 -1.43 0.82
CA LEU A 183 -44.17 -1.77 -0.42
C LEU A 183 -44.92 -0.58 -1.06
N LYS A 184 -44.54 0.65 -0.73
CA LYS A 184 -45.25 1.89 -1.11
C LYS A 184 -44.35 2.82 -1.92
N ASN A 185 -44.70 3.02 -3.20
CA ASN A 185 -44.01 3.97 -4.08
C ASN A 185 -44.13 5.43 -3.62
N SER A 186 -45.17 5.80 -2.87
CA SER A 186 -45.32 7.15 -2.33
C SER A 186 -44.26 7.50 -1.28
N VAL A 187 -43.78 6.51 -0.51
CA VAL A 187 -42.72 6.70 0.49
C VAL A 187 -41.38 6.95 -0.21
N ILE A 188 -41.09 6.21 -1.28
CA ILE A 188 -39.88 6.39 -2.09
C ILE A 188 -39.84 7.80 -2.69
N LYS A 189 -40.92 8.24 -3.36
CA LYS A 189 -41.00 9.59 -3.94
C LYS A 189 -40.78 10.70 -2.92
N ARG A 190 -41.27 10.52 -1.69
CA ARG A 190 -41.01 11.47 -0.60
C ARG A 190 -39.54 11.47 -0.18
N LEU A 191 -38.90 10.31 -0.11
CA LEU A 191 -37.47 10.17 0.22
C LEU A 191 -36.57 10.74 -0.88
N GLU A 192 -36.88 10.50 -2.16
CA GLU A 192 -36.20 11.12 -3.31
C GLU A 192 -36.22 12.64 -3.19
N GLY A 193 -37.38 13.25 -2.90
CA GLY A 193 -37.47 14.70 -2.71
C GLY A 193 -36.67 15.22 -1.50
N ILE A 194 -36.54 14.44 -0.42
CA ILE A 194 -35.67 14.77 0.71
C ILE A 194 -34.19 14.68 0.28
N LEU A 195 -33.82 13.62 -0.44
CA LEU A 195 -32.48 13.38 -0.94
C LEU A 195 -32.01 14.49 -1.86
N GLU A 196 -32.82 14.90 -2.82
CA GLU A 196 -32.48 15.99 -3.75
C GLU A 196 -32.17 17.29 -3.00
N ARG A 197 -33.00 17.66 -2.01
CA ARG A 197 -32.76 18.86 -1.19
C ARG A 197 -31.46 18.75 -0.40
N ARG A 198 -31.21 17.62 0.26
CA ARG A 198 -29.99 17.42 1.06
C ARG A 198 -28.73 17.31 0.21
N ARG A 199 -28.80 16.71 -0.99
CA ARG A 199 -27.70 16.71 -1.96
C ARG A 199 -27.42 18.12 -2.49
N ALA A 200 -28.45 18.93 -2.73
CA ALA A 200 -28.26 20.32 -3.12
C ALA A 200 -27.57 21.14 -2.02
N GLU A 201 -28.00 20.98 -0.77
CA GLU A 201 -27.34 21.59 0.40
C GLU A 201 -25.88 21.14 0.54
N ALA A 202 -25.62 19.83 0.47
CA ALA A 202 -24.26 19.28 0.55
C ALA A 202 -23.36 19.79 -0.59
N ARG A 203 -23.88 19.90 -1.81
CA ARG A 203 -23.16 20.49 -2.94
C ARG A 203 -22.86 21.97 -2.73
N SER A 204 -23.81 22.73 -2.18
CA SER A 204 -23.65 24.15 -1.87
C SER A 204 -22.55 24.36 -0.81
N VAL A 205 -22.64 23.63 0.31
CA VAL A 205 -21.64 23.69 1.39
C VAL A 205 -20.25 23.31 0.87
N ASN A 206 -20.15 22.22 0.10
CA ASN A 206 -18.87 21.82 -0.50
C ASN A 206 -18.32 22.88 -1.48
N GLY A 207 -19.19 23.55 -2.24
CA GLY A 207 -18.80 24.64 -3.14
C GLY A 207 -18.31 25.90 -2.42
N GLN A 208 -18.88 26.21 -1.25
CA GLN A 208 -18.44 27.31 -0.39
C GLN A 208 -17.12 26.99 0.32
N ASP A 209 -16.95 25.75 0.78
CA ASP A 209 -15.76 25.30 1.51
C ASP A 209 -14.52 25.13 0.61
N ARG A 210 -14.72 24.81 -0.69
CA ARG A 210 -13.65 24.75 -1.69
C ARG A 210 -14.03 25.57 -2.91
N PRO A 211 -13.85 26.90 -2.85
CA PRO A 211 -14.05 27.72 -4.03
C PRO A 211 -13.14 27.21 -5.16
N PRO A 212 -13.63 27.15 -6.40
CA PRO A 212 -12.86 26.62 -7.52
C PRO A 212 -11.59 27.45 -7.71
N VAL A 213 -10.44 26.84 -7.44
CA VAL A 213 -9.14 27.46 -7.67
C VAL A 213 -8.87 27.44 -9.17
N ARG A 214 -8.84 28.62 -9.81
CA ARG A 214 -8.41 28.76 -11.19
C ARG A 214 -6.90 28.58 -11.27
N TYR A 215 -6.45 27.43 -11.75
CA TYR A 215 -5.05 27.23 -12.09
C TYR A 215 -4.77 27.81 -13.48
N GLU A 216 -4.26 29.03 -13.53
CA GLU A 216 -3.77 29.63 -14.76
C GLU A 216 -2.47 28.93 -15.18
N ARG A 217 -2.57 27.96 -16.09
CA ARG A 217 -1.37 27.30 -16.66
C ARG A 217 -0.75 28.24 -17.69
N SER A 218 0.25 29.01 -17.26
CA SER A 218 1.09 29.77 -18.20
C SER A 218 1.74 28.83 -19.22
N LYS A 219 1.56 29.13 -20.52
CA LYS A 219 2.20 28.42 -21.64
C LYS A 219 3.73 28.38 -21.47
N PHE A 220 4.33 29.44 -20.92
CA PHE A 220 5.78 29.58 -20.75
C PHE A 220 6.37 28.65 -19.67
N ILE A 221 5.67 28.45 -18.55
CA ILE A 221 6.11 27.53 -17.48
C ILE A 221 6.00 26.07 -17.95
N SER A 222 4.97 25.77 -18.74
CA SER A 222 4.75 24.44 -19.32
C SER A 222 5.82 24.07 -20.36
N ALA A 223 6.29 25.05 -21.16
CA ALA A 223 7.37 24.87 -22.13
C ALA A 223 8.74 24.58 -21.46
N ARG A 224 9.08 25.29 -20.37
CA ARG A 224 10.30 25.01 -19.59
C ARG A 224 10.34 23.61 -19.01
N ARG A 225 9.20 23.06 -18.57
CA ARG A 225 9.13 21.70 -18.01
C ARG A 225 9.33 20.62 -19.08
N ARG A 226 8.95 20.87 -20.34
CA ARG A 226 9.25 19.98 -21.47
C ARG A 226 10.74 19.99 -21.82
N LEU A 227 11.34 21.18 -21.93
CA LEU A 227 12.77 21.32 -22.27
C LEU A 227 13.72 20.75 -21.21
N ARG A 228 13.34 20.75 -19.93
CA ARG A 228 14.16 20.19 -18.86
C ARG A 228 14.19 18.65 -18.85
N ASN A 229 13.21 17.98 -19.46
CA ASN A 229 13.19 16.52 -19.58
C ASN A 229 13.92 15.99 -20.84
N ASP A 230 14.27 16.86 -21.80
CA ASP A 230 15.00 16.51 -23.03
C ASP A 230 16.52 16.73 -22.93
N ALA A 231 17.03 17.27 -21.81
CA ALA A 231 18.46 17.53 -21.65
C ALA A 231 19.28 16.29 -21.24
N GLY A 232 18.87 15.08 -21.64
CA GLY A 232 19.54 13.87 -21.18
C GLY A 232 19.15 12.54 -21.81
N VAL A 233 18.83 12.45 -23.10
CA VAL A 233 19.07 11.25 -23.92
C VAL A 233 19.23 11.68 -25.39
N ASN A 234 20.46 11.94 -25.83
CA ASN A 234 20.81 11.91 -27.26
C ASN A 234 21.23 10.48 -27.60
N THR A 235 20.36 9.73 -28.26
CA THR A 235 20.79 8.65 -29.15
C THR A 235 19.83 8.64 -30.33
N ILE A 236 20.28 9.13 -31.48
CA ILE A 236 19.83 8.75 -32.83
C ILE A 236 20.95 9.22 -33.76
N PHE A 237 22.04 8.44 -33.77
CA PHE A 237 22.53 7.93 -35.03
C PHE A 237 21.81 6.59 -35.19
N ASP A 238 20.80 6.58 -36.04
CA ASP A 238 20.57 5.52 -37.01
C ASP A 238 19.57 6.08 -38.03
N PHE A 239 19.92 5.88 -39.29
CA PHE A 239 19.29 6.42 -40.49
C PHE A 239 17.85 5.92 -40.70
#